data_AF-A0A7R8WV99-F1
#
_entry.id   AF-A0A7R8WV99-F1
#
_cell.length_a   1.000
_cell.length_b   1.000
_cell.length_c   1.000
_cell.angle_alpha   90.00
_cell.angle_beta   90.00
_cell.angle_gamma   90.00
#
_symmetry.space_group_name_H-M   'P 1'
#
loop_
_entity.id
_entity.type
_entity.pdbx_description
1 polymer ?
#
loop_
_entity_poly.entity_id
_entity_poly.type
_entity_poly.pdbx_seq_one_letter_code
_entity_poly.pdbx_strand_id
1 'polypeptide(L)'
;MVDDDICRKELLKWQFETNLNPLNYDAWFMYLGVLEKLDDVDVIRASYEKAIKSIPPRNDKSCWRRYIYLWINYAVLEELIVENGDHTRDIYERCLCHIPHQIFTFAKIWLLFAQFEIRQKNLPAARKLLDKAIELCPKDKLFRGYIELELQLREFDRCRILYERFLEFNPANALTWVKFAELEVLL
;
A
#
# COMPACT_ATOMS: atom_id res chain seq x y z
N MET A 1 -5.26 31.44 16.56
CA MET A 1 -4.25 31.93 17.53
C MET A 1 -4.12 31.03 18.77
N VAL A 2 -5.19 30.66 19.49
CA VAL A 2 -5.06 29.71 20.63
C VAL A 2 -4.85 28.27 20.15
N ASP A 3 -5.47 27.88 19.03
CA ASP A 3 -5.36 26.51 18.50
C ASP A 3 -3.97 26.20 17.93
N ASP A 4 -3.29 27.19 17.32
CA ASP A 4 -1.96 27.02 16.73
C ASP A 4 -0.87 26.75 17.79
N ASP A 5 -0.97 27.40 18.95
CA ASP A 5 -0.02 27.23 20.05
C ASP A 5 -0.19 25.90 20.79
N ILE A 6 -1.41 25.35 20.82
CA ILE A 6 -1.68 24.01 21.36
C ILE A 6 -1.09 22.95 20.40
N CYS A 7 -1.33 23.09 19.09
CA CYS A 7 -0.76 22.19 18.09
C CYS A 7 0.78 22.20 18.10
N ARG A 8 1.42 23.36 18.31
CA ARG A 8 2.89 23.46 18.40
C ARG A 8 3.48 22.80 19.65
N LYS A 9 2.79 22.86 20.80
CA LYS A 9 3.21 22.16 22.02
C LYS A 9 3.06 20.64 21.88
N GLU A 10 1.97 20.20 21.26
CA GLU A 10 1.77 18.79 20.93
C GLU A 10 2.81 18.28 19.93
N LEU A 11 3.15 19.08 18.92
CA LEU A 11 4.22 18.79 17.95
C LEU A 11 5.55 18.52 18.65
N LEU A 12 5.99 19.42 19.54
CA LEU A 12 7.25 19.27 20.28
C LEU A 12 7.24 18.03 21.18
N LYS A 13 6.10 17.72 21.81
CA LYS A 13 5.91 16.53 22.63
C LYS A 13 6.09 15.25 21.79
N TRP A 14 5.39 15.14 20.67
CA TRP A 14 5.48 13.97 19.81
C TRP A 14 6.84 13.87 19.10
N GLN A 15 7.47 15.00 18.72
CA GLN A 15 8.86 15.02 18.24
C GLN A 15 9.81 14.41 19.26
N PHE A 16 9.70 14.83 20.52
CA PHE A 16 10.50 14.28 21.60
C PHE A 16 10.25 12.78 21.80
N GLU A 17 9.00 12.34 21.78
CA GLU A 17 8.63 10.92 21.89
C GLU A 17 9.11 10.07 20.70
N THR A 18 9.06 10.59 19.47
CA THR A 18 9.60 9.91 18.28
C THR A 18 11.13 9.78 18.32
N ASN A 19 11.82 10.77 18.89
CA ASN A 19 13.27 10.72 19.08
C ASN A 19 13.67 9.74 20.20
N LEU A 20 12.84 9.63 21.26
CA LEU A 20 13.06 8.70 22.36
C LEU A 20 12.82 7.25 21.96
N ASN A 21 11.73 6.99 21.22
CA ASN A 21 11.34 5.64 20.79
C ASN A 21 10.98 5.61 19.30
N PRO A 22 11.98 5.58 18.40
CA PRO A 22 11.75 5.56 16.95
C PRO A 22 10.93 4.37 16.46
N LEU A 23 10.88 3.28 17.24
CA LEU A 23 10.14 2.06 16.93
C LEU A 23 8.64 2.14 17.29
N ASN A 24 8.19 3.18 18.00
CA ASN A 24 6.79 3.36 18.33
C ASN A 24 6.03 4.01 17.17
N TYR A 25 5.49 3.18 16.29
CA TYR A 25 4.70 3.64 15.14
C TYR A 25 3.42 4.40 15.51
N ASP A 26 2.85 4.20 16.71
CA ASP A 26 1.68 4.99 17.13
C ASP A 26 2.05 6.44 17.39
N ALA A 27 3.22 6.70 17.97
CA ALA A 27 3.73 8.05 18.14
C ALA A 27 3.96 8.73 16.79
N TRP A 28 4.45 7.99 15.79
CA TRP A 28 4.58 8.50 14.42
C TRP A 28 3.22 8.84 13.78
N PHE A 29 2.19 8.00 13.95
CA PHE A 29 0.85 8.32 13.44
C PHE A 29 0.24 9.55 14.11
N MET A 30 0.38 9.67 15.43
CA MET A 30 -0.10 10.85 16.17
C MET A 30 0.66 12.11 15.75
N TYR A 31 1.98 12.00 15.54
CA TYR A 31 2.81 13.09 15.06
C TYR A 31 2.41 13.55 13.66
N LEU A 32 2.22 12.61 12.73
CA LEU A 32 1.79 12.87 11.36
C LEU A 32 0.39 13.49 11.32
N GLY A 33 -0.55 13.01 12.14
CA GLY A 33 -1.89 13.59 12.22
C GLY A 33 -1.92 15.02 12.77
N VAL A 34 -0.94 15.41 13.59
CA VAL A 34 -0.76 16.82 14.00
C VAL A 34 -0.14 17.65 12.88
N LEU A 35 0.83 17.09 12.15
CA LEU A 35 1.46 17.75 11.01
C LEU A 35 0.50 17.98 9.84
N GLU A 36 -0.40 17.04 9.55
CA GLU A 36 -1.44 17.19 8.53
C GLU A 36 -2.37 18.39 8.81
N LYS A 37 -2.56 18.78 10.08
CA LYS A 37 -3.34 19.98 10.44
C LYS A 37 -2.59 21.29 10.19
N LEU A 38 -1.26 21.23 10.15
CA LEU A 38 -0.40 22.39 9.93
C LEU A 38 -0.13 22.62 8.42
N ASP A 39 -0.43 21.64 7.57
CA ASP A 39 -0.31 21.67 6.10
C ASP A 39 1.12 21.99 5.57
N ASP A 40 2.14 21.75 6.39
CA ASP A 40 3.55 21.95 6.04
C ASP A 40 4.13 20.70 5.33
N VAL A 41 3.98 20.66 4.00
CA VAL A 41 4.37 19.52 3.15
C VAL A 41 5.84 19.10 3.32
N ASP A 42 6.77 20.06 3.39
CA ASP A 42 8.20 19.77 3.50
C ASP A 42 8.55 19.11 4.85
N VAL A 43 7.91 19.57 5.93
CA VAL A 43 8.09 19.01 7.27
C VAL A 43 7.48 17.61 7.33
N ILE A 44 6.32 17.42 6.70
CA ILE A 44 5.66 16.13 6.59
C ILE A 44 6.56 15.13 5.84
N ARG A 45 7.11 15.50 4.68
CA ARG A 45 8.05 14.65 3.92
C ARG A 45 9.27 14.27 4.76
N ALA A 46 9.91 15.25 5.39
CA ALA A 46 11.07 15.01 6.24
C ALA A 46 10.74 14.08 7.42
N SER A 47 9.52 14.16 7.96
CA SER A 47 9.06 13.27 9.02
C SER A 47 8.84 11.83 8.55
N TYR A 48 8.27 11.63 7.36
CA TYR A 48 8.14 10.32 6.75
C TYR A 48 9.49 9.69 6.43
N GLU A 49 10.44 10.45 5.89
CA GLU A 49 11.79 9.96 5.64
C GLU A 49 12.51 9.53 6.93
N LYS A 50 12.28 10.25 8.04
CA LYS A 50 12.79 9.84 9.36
C LYS A 50 12.11 8.55 9.84
N ALA A 51 10.80 8.44 9.70
CA ALA A 51 10.03 7.26 10.09
C ALA A 51 10.40 6.00 9.27
N ILE A 52 10.77 6.17 8.00
CA ILE A 52 11.21 5.09 7.12
C ILE A 52 12.59 4.53 7.56
N LYS A 53 13.49 5.38 8.08
CA LYS A 53 14.80 4.93 8.57
C LYS A 53 14.70 4.00 9.78
N SER A 54 13.64 4.12 10.59
CA SER A 54 13.35 3.19 11.67
C SER A 54 12.69 1.91 11.13
N ILE A 55 13.52 0.97 10.66
CA ILE A 55 13.05 -0.33 10.17
C ILE A 55 12.59 -1.19 11.37
N PRO A 56 11.38 -1.80 11.31
CA PRO A 56 10.89 -2.63 12.40
C PRO A 56 11.77 -3.88 12.61
N PRO A 57 12.02 -4.29 13.88
CA PRO A 57 12.69 -5.54 14.16
C PRO A 57 11.91 -6.74 13.59
N ARG A 58 12.66 -7.75 13.10
CA ARG A 58 12.18 -8.81 12.19
C ARG A 58 11.03 -9.69 12.70
N ASN A 59 10.68 -9.62 13.99
CA ASN A 59 9.81 -10.63 14.64
C ASN A 59 8.35 -10.19 14.84
N ASP A 60 8.03 -8.88 14.82
CA ASP A 60 6.69 -8.40 15.20
C ASP A 60 5.80 -8.08 13.99
N LYS A 61 4.86 -8.98 13.70
CA LYS A 61 3.84 -8.80 12.62
C LYS A 61 3.02 -7.51 12.78
N SER A 62 2.82 -7.03 14.00
CA SER A 62 2.08 -5.78 14.27
C SER A 62 2.86 -4.55 13.81
N CYS A 63 4.16 -4.50 14.12
CA CYS A 63 5.07 -3.42 13.74
C CYS A 63 5.22 -3.31 12.23
N TRP A 64 5.36 -4.44 11.53
CA TRP A 64 5.40 -4.47 10.06
C TRP A 64 4.12 -3.96 9.40
N ARG A 65 2.94 -4.28 9.95
CA ARG A 65 1.67 -3.73 9.44
C ARG A 65 1.66 -2.21 9.52
N ARG A 66 2.05 -1.67 10.67
CA ARG A 66 2.06 -0.22 10.91
C ARG A 66 3.09 0.50 10.04
N TYR A 67 4.29 -0.07 9.94
CA TYR A 67 5.33 0.42 9.03
C TYR A 67 4.83 0.50 7.58
N ILE A 68 4.15 -0.55 7.09
CA ILE A 68 3.53 -0.56 5.77
C ILE A 68 2.45 0.53 5.63
N TYR A 69 1.63 0.75 6.65
CA TYR A 69 0.64 1.81 6.61
C TYR A 69 1.28 3.19 6.55
N LEU A 70 2.45 3.41 7.17
CA LEU A 70 3.20 4.66 7.01
C LEU A 70 3.63 4.87 5.57
N TRP A 71 4.14 3.84 4.88
CA TRP A 71 4.46 3.91 3.46
C TRP A 71 3.24 4.22 2.59
N ILE A 72 2.09 3.59 2.88
CA ILE A 72 0.84 3.85 2.16
C ILE A 72 0.42 5.31 2.36
N ASN A 73 0.44 5.82 3.59
CA ASN A 73 0.07 7.21 3.87
C ASN A 73 1.03 8.18 3.18
N TYR A 74 2.33 7.88 3.18
CA TYR A 74 3.33 8.70 2.49
C TYR A 74 3.09 8.75 0.98
N ALA A 75 2.82 7.61 0.34
CA ALA A 75 2.52 7.55 -1.09
C ALA A 75 1.20 8.27 -1.43
N VAL A 76 0.16 8.13 -0.60
CA VAL A 76 -1.11 8.84 -0.78
C VAL A 76 -0.95 10.34 -0.62
N LEU A 77 -0.12 10.78 0.33
CA LEU A 77 0.17 12.20 0.53
C LEU A 77 0.89 12.80 -0.67
N GLU A 78 1.92 12.13 -1.17
CA GLU A 78 2.66 12.57 -2.36
C GLU A 78 1.77 12.57 -3.61
N GLU A 79 0.88 11.59 -3.74
CA GLU A 79 -0.07 11.54 -4.86
C GLU A 79 -1.11 12.66 -4.81
N LEU A 80 -1.69 12.94 -3.64
CA LEU A 80 -2.81 13.88 -3.52
C LEU A 80 -2.40 15.33 -3.33
N ILE A 81 -1.26 15.60 -2.69
CA ILE A 81 -0.84 16.96 -2.35
C ILE A 81 0.19 17.48 -3.35
N VAL A 82 1.19 16.65 -3.67
CA VAL A 82 2.33 17.05 -4.49
C VAL A 82 2.09 16.75 -5.98
N GLU A 83 1.17 15.83 -6.29
CA GLU A 83 0.86 15.34 -7.63
C GLU A 83 2.09 14.83 -8.40
N ASN A 84 3.16 14.45 -7.69
CA ASN A 84 4.38 13.95 -8.30
C ASN A 84 4.32 12.43 -8.49
N GLY A 85 3.89 12.03 -9.69
CA GLY A 85 3.75 10.62 -10.06
C GLY A 85 5.07 9.83 -10.02
N ASP A 86 6.19 10.44 -10.41
CA ASP A 86 7.47 9.73 -10.47
C ASP A 86 8.02 9.46 -9.06
N HIS A 87 7.93 10.44 -8.17
CA HIS A 87 8.34 10.26 -6.78
C HIS A 87 7.45 9.24 -6.06
N THR A 88 6.15 9.24 -6.33
CA THR A 88 5.21 8.26 -5.76
C THR A 88 5.58 6.83 -6.20
N ARG A 89 6.00 6.64 -7.46
CA ARG A 89 6.47 5.35 -7.96
C ARG A 89 7.73 4.88 -7.23
N ASP A 90 8.72 5.76 -7.06
CA ASP A 90 9.93 5.49 -6.29
C ASP A 90 9.62 5.04 -4.86
N ILE A 91 8.65 5.69 -4.21
CA ILE A 91 8.22 5.36 -2.85
C ILE A 91 7.65 3.94 -2.79
N TYR A 92 6.78 3.57 -3.74
CA TYR A 92 6.23 2.22 -3.83
C TYR A 92 7.32 1.17 -4.10
N GLU A 93 8.26 1.44 -5.01
CA GLU A 93 9.37 0.53 -5.30
C GLU A 93 10.29 0.33 -4.09
N ARG A 94 10.65 1.41 -3.39
CA ARG A 94 11.42 1.33 -2.13
C ARG A 94 10.67 0.53 -1.06
N CYS A 95 9.37 0.77 -0.93
CA CYS A 95 8.52 0.01 0.00
C CYS A 95 8.58 -1.49 -0.29
N LEU A 96 8.44 -1.89 -1.56
CA LEU A 96 8.52 -3.29 -1.97
C LEU A 96 9.89 -3.91 -1.64
N CYS A 97 10.99 -3.21 -1.94
CA CYS A 97 12.35 -3.68 -1.62
C CYS A 97 12.59 -3.88 -0.11
N HIS A 98 12.00 -3.04 0.74
CA HIS A 98 12.16 -3.14 2.20
C HIS A 98 11.30 -4.24 2.83
N ILE A 99 10.22 -4.68 2.17
CA ILE A 99 9.32 -5.68 2.74
C ILE A 99 9.90 -7.08 2.53
N PRO A 100 10.14 -7.85 3.60
CA PRO A 100 10.52 -9.25 3.46
C PRO A 100 9.30 -10.07 2.99
N HIS A 101 9.15 -10.18 1.67
CA HIS A 101 8.06 -10.91 1.02
C HIS A 101 7.97 -12.39 1.41
N GLN A 102 9.08 -12.98 1.85
CA GLN A 102 9.14 -14.38 2.30
C GLN A 102 8.47 -14.62 3.66
N ILE A 103 8.30 -13.59 4.49
CA ILE A 103 7.76 -13.72 5.86
C ILE A 103 6.42 -12.99 5.98
N PHE A 104 6.28 -11.86 5.30
CA PHE A 104 5.10 -11.00 5.40
C PHE A 104 4.62 -10.55 4.02
N THR A 105 3.45 -11.04 3.64
CA THR A 105 2.86 -10.81 2.32
C THR A 105 1.68 -9.85 2.44
N PHE A 106 1.90 -8.59 2.09
CA PHE A 106 0.88 -7.54 2.17
C PHE A 106 0.31 -7.24 0.78
N ALA A 107 -0.68 -8.04 0.37
CA ALA A 107 -1.37 -7.91 -0.92
C ALA A 107 -1.93 -6.48 -1.17
N LYS A 108 -2.27 -5.75 -0.10
CA LYS A 108 -2.84 -4.40 -0.20
C LYS A 108 -1.85 -3.38 -0.80
N ILE A 109 -0.53 -3.48 -0.59
CA ILE A 109 0.42 -2.56 -1.24
C ILE A 109 0.45 -2.80 -2.75
N TRP A 110 0.54 -4.07 -3.17
CA TRP A 110 0.55 -4.43 -4.59
C TRP A 110 -0.70 -3.94 -5.31
N LEU A 111 -1.88 -4.11 -4.69
CA LEU A 111 -3.14 -3.60 -5.23
C LEU A 111 -3.17 -2.07 -5.30
N LEU A 112 -2.70 -1.37 -4.26
CA LEU A 112 -2.63 0.09 -4.25
C LEU A 112 -1.68 0.62 -5.32
N PHE A 113 -0.52 -0.01 -5.50
CA PHE A 113 0.44 0.40 -6.52
C PHE A 113 -0.07 0.13 -7.94
N ALA A 114 -0.78 -0.99 -8.16
CA ALA A 114 -1.46 -1.23 -9.43
C ALA A 114 -2.57 -0.20 -9.71
N GLN A 115 -3.37 0.16 -8.70
CA GLN A 115 -4.37 1.22 -8.81
C GLN A 115 -3.76 2.59 -9.09
N PHE A 116 -2.60 2.89 -8.50
CA PHE A 116 -1.83 4.09 -8.79
C PHE A 116 -1.38 4.13 -10.25
N GLU A 117 -0.78 3.06 -10.77
CA GLU A 117 -0.37 3.01 -12.19
C GLU A 117 -1.56 3.10 -13.15
N ILE A 118 -2.74 2.61 -12.77
CA ILE A 118 -3.98 2.82 -13.53
C ILE A 118 -4.38 4.29 -13.56
N ARG A 119 -4.31 4.99 -12.42
CA ARG A 119 -4.58 6.44 -12.37
C ARG A 119 -3.59 7.23 -13.23
N GLN A 120 -2.33 6.78 -13.29
CA GLN A 120 -1.29 7.30 -14.19
C GLN A 120 -1.44 6.83 -15.65
N LYS A 121 -2.50 6.08 -15.99
CA LYS A 121 -2.81 5.53 -17.34
C LYS A 121 -1.79 4.51 -17.87
N ASN A 122 -0.97 3.93 -17.00
CA ASN A 122 0.03 2.90 -17.34
C ASN A 122 -0.49 1.48 -17.08
N LEU A 123 -1.50 1.06 -17.86
CA LEU A 123 -2.06 -0.29 -17.77
C LEU A 123 -1.03 -1.43 -17.92
N PRO A 124 -0.06 -1.37 -18.86
CA PRO A 124 0.93 -2.44 -19.00
C PRO A 124 1.84 -2.58 -17.78
N ALA A 125 2.17 -1.47 -17.10
CA ALA A 125 2.99 -1.48 -15.90
C ALA A 125 2.22 -2.08 -14.72
N ALA A 126 0.95 -1.68 -14.54
CA ALA A 126 0.08 -2.24 -13.52
C ALA A 126 -0.07 -3.77 -13.64
N ARG A 127 -0.28 -4.27 -14.87
CA ARG A 127 -0.37 -5.71 -15.16
C ARG A 127 0.92 -6.45 -14.81
N LYS A 128 2.07 -5.97 -15.31
CA LYS A 128 3.38 -6.54 -14.97
C LYS A 128 3.64 -6.56 -13.47
N LEU A 129 3.19 -5.54 -12.75
CA LEU A 129 3.31 -5.48 -11.30
C LEU A 129 2.47 -6.57 -10.62
N LEU A 130 1.21 -6.72 -11.03
CA LEU A 130 0.31 -7.73 -10.48
C LEU A 130 0.76 -9.15 -10.81
N ASP A 131 1.29 -9.37 -12.02
CA ASP A 131 1.88 -10.65 -12.42
C ASP A 131 3.08 -11.01 -11.53
N LYS A 132 4.02 -10.06 -11.33
CA LYS A 132 5.15 -10.23 -10.38
C LYS A 132 4.66 -10.51 -8.97
N ALA A 133 3.60 -9.82 -8.53
CA ALA A 133 3.03 -10.01 -7.21
C ALA A 133 2.44 -11.43 -7.03
N ILE A 134 1.81 -11.98 -8.07
CA ILE A 134 1.27 -13.35 -8.06
C ILE A 134 2.41 -14.37 -8.05
N GLU A 135 3.45 -14.17 -8.85
CA GLU A 135 4.61 -15.07 -8.90
C GLU A 135 5.37 -15.11 -7.58
N LEU A 136 5.57 -13.95 -6.95
CA LEU A 136 6.25 -13.87 -5.66
C LEU A 136 5.37 -14.40 -4.53
N CYS A 137 4.06 -14.09 -4.56
CA CYS A 137 3.17 -14.23 -3.41
C CYS A 137 1.72 -14.51 -3.83
N PRO A 138 1.39 -15.75 -4.23
CA PRO A 138 0.02 -16.08 -4.60
C PRO A 138 -0.91 -16.02 -3.36
N LYS A 139 -1.89 -15.11 -3.41
CA LYS A 139 -2.91 -14.94 -2.36
C LYS A 139 -4.28 -14.69 -2.97
N ASP A 140 -5.31 -15.26 -2.37
CA ASP A 140 -6.71 -15.05 -2.76
C ASP A 140 -7.09 -13.58 -2.94
N LYS A 141 -6.63 -12.70 -2.04
CA LYS A 141 -6.92 -11.26 -2.12
C LYS A 141 -6.30 -10.60 -3.34
N LEU A 142 -5.12 -11.03 -3.75
CA LEU A 142 -4.41 -10.48 -4.90
C LEU A 142 -5.09 -10.92 -6.20
N PHE A 143 -5.43 -12.20 -6.33
CA PHE A 143 -6.20 -12.73 -7.46
C PHE A 143 -7.55 -12.01 -7.59
N ARG A 144 -8.30 -11.88 -6.49
CA ARG A 144 -9.59 -11.17 -6.50
C ARG A 144 -9.45 -9.72 -6.95
N GLY A 145 -8.46 -8.99 -6.43
CA GLY A 145 -8.24 -7.60 -6.81
C GLY A 145 -7.78 -7.43 -8.26
N TYR A 146 -7.00 -8.36 -8.79
CA TYR A 146 -6.58 -8.34 -10.20
C TYR A 146 -7.75 -8.67 -11.14
N ILE A 147 -8.56 -9.66 -10.80
CA ILE A 147 -9.77 -9.99 -11.56
C ILE A 147 -10.75 -8.81 -11.57
N GLU A 148 -11.00 -8.19 -10.41
CA GLU A 148 -11.90 -7.03 -10.32
C GLU A 148 -11.41 -5.86 -11.22
N LEU A 149 -10.10 -5.66 -11.27
CA LEU A 149 -9.46 -4.66 -12.13
C LEU A 149 -9.63 -4.98 -13.62
N GLU A 150 -9.37 -6.22 -14.05
CA GLU A 150 -9.56 -6.61 -15.46
C GLU A 150 -11.05 -6.63 -15.86
N LEU A 151 -11.95 -6.95 -14.91
CA LEU A 151 -13.40 -6.87 -15.12
C LEU A 151 -13.86 -5.43 -15.34
N GLN A 152 -13.31 -4.46 -14.60
CA GLN A 152 -13.56 -3.04 -14.83
C GLN A 152 -13.08 -2.58 -16.21
N LEU A 153 -11.99 -3.18 -16.71
CA LEU A 153 -11.47 -2.93 -18.06
C LEU A 153 -12.23 -3.69 -19.16
N ARG A 154 -13.17 -4.58 -18.78
CA ARG A 154 -13.93 -5.48 -19.67
C ARG A 154 -13.06 -6.45 -20.47
N GLU A 155 -11.93 -6.84 -19.90
CA GLU A 155 -10.96 -7.76 -20.50
C GLU A 155 -11.25 -9.19 -20.03
N PHE A 156 -12.35 -9.74 -20.53
CA PHE A 156 -12.88 -11.03 -20.04
C PHE A 156 -11.96 -12.22 -20.33
N ASP A 157 -11.25 -12.22 -21.46
CA ASP A 157 -10.29 -13.29 -21.79
C ASP A 157 -9.16 -13.38 -20.77
N ARG A 158 -8.69 -12.23 -20.27
CA ARG A 158 -7.70 -12.20 -19.20
C ARG A 158 -8.29 -12.63 -17.86
N CYS A 159 -9.53 -12.24 -17.58
CA CYS A 159 -10.21 -12.70 -16.38
C CYS A 159 -10.27 -14.23 -16.35
N ARG A 160 -10.56 -14.89 -17.48
CA ARG A 160 -10.56 -16.36 -17.60
C ARG A 160 -9.20 -16.97 -17.23
N ILE A 161 -8.11 -16.47 -17.84
CA ILE A 161 -6.75 -16.94 -17.53
C ILE A 161 -6.43 -16.75 -16.04
N LEU A 162 -6.84 -15.63 -15.43
CA LEU A 162 -6.62 -15.36 -14.01
C LEU A 162 -7.43 -16.28 -13.11
N TYR A 163 -8.68 -16.60 -13.47
CA TYR A 163 -9.49 -17.58 -12.75
C TYR A 163 -8.91 -18.99 -12.86
N GLU A 164 -8.45 -19.41 -14.04
CA GLU A 164 -7.78 -20.71 -14.24
C GLU A 164 -6.55 -20.83 -13.33
N ARG A 165 -5.65 -19.83 -13.35
CA ARG A 165 -4.48 -19.79 -12.45
C ARG A 165 -4.87 -19.77 -10.98
N PHE A 166 -5.97 -19.11 -10.63
CA PHE A 166 -6.45 -19.07 -9.25
C PHE A 166 -7.00 -20.43 -8.79
N LEU A 167 -7.65 -21.16 -9.69
CA LEU A 167 -8.16 -22.51 -9.45
C LEU A 167 -7.03 -23.55 -9.38
N GLU A 168 -5.98 -23.40 -10.18
CA GLU A 168 -4.75 -24.21 -10.06
C GLU A 168 -4.09 -24.00 -8.69
N PHE A 169 -4.04 -22.76 -8.22
CA PHE A 169 -3.45 -22.42 -6.93
C PHE A 169 -4.29 -22.93 -5.74
N ASN A 170 -5.61 -22.77 -5.80
CA ASN A 170 -6.51 -23.15 -4.70
C ASN A 170 -7.81 -23.79 -5.23
N PRO A 171 -7.77 -25.07 -5.62
CA PRO A 171 -8.94 -25.77 -6.18
C PRO A 171 -10.04 -26.01 -5.15
N ALA A 172 -9.71 -25.95 -3.85
CA ALA A 172 -10.64 -26.20 -2.75
C ALA A 172 -11.60 -25.01 -2.48
N ASN A 173 -11.35 -23.84 -3.08
CA ASN A 173 -12.15 -22.65 -2.81
C ASN A 173 -13.44 -22.65 -3.64
N ALA A 174 -14.55 -23.15 -3.10
CA ALA A 174 -15.83 -23.18 -3.82
C ALA A 174 -16.30 -21.79 -4.30
N LEU A 175 -15.93 -20.71 -3.59
CA LEU A 175 -16.32 -19.34 -3.98
C LEU A 175 -15.66 -18.89 -5.29
N THR A 176 -14.46 -19.38 -5.62
CA THR A 176 -13.78 -18.99 -6.85
C THR A 176 -14.43 -19.66 -8.06
N TRP A 177 -14.85 -20.92 -7.91
CA TRP A 177 -15.65 -21.64 -8.90
C TRP A 177 -16.98 -20.96 -9.19
N VAL A 178 -17.73 -20.56 -8.15
CA VAL A 178 -19.01 -19.83 -8.33
C VAL A 178 -18.79 -18.54 -9.10
N LYS A 179 -17.80 -17.73 -8.70
CA LYS A 179 -17.49 -16.47 -9.38
C LYS A 179 -17.00 -16.65 -10.81
N PHE A 180 -16.29 -17.73 -11.10
CA PHE A 180 -15.89 -18.07 -12.46
C PHE A 180 -17.09 -18.42 -13.33
N ALA A 181 -18.03 -19.22 -12.80
CA ALA A 181 -19.29 -19.51 -13.48
C ALA A 181 -20.15 -18.26 -13.70
N GLU A 182 -20.25 -17.36 -12.72
CA GLU A 182 -20.93 -16.06 -12.86
C GLU A 182 -20.33 -15.22 -14.00
N LEU A 183 -19.00 -15.23 -14.14
CA LEU A 183 -18.33 -14.51 -15.22
C LEU A 183 -18.69 -15.07 -16.60
N GLU A 184 -18.69 -16.40 -16.76
CA GLU A 184 -19.04 -17.05 -18.04
C GLU A 184 -20.52 -16.85 -18.41
N VAL A 185 -21.41 -16.61 -17.44
CA VAL A 185 -22.83 -16.29 -17.69
C VAL A 185 -23.03 -14.83 -18.11
N LEU A 186 -22.10 -13.93 -17.75
CA LEU A 186 -22.15 -12.51 -18.11
C LEU A 186 -21.64 -12.21 -19.53
N LEU A 187 -20.97 -13.17 -20.16
CA LEU A 187 -20.46 -13.14 -21.54
C LEU A 187 -21.53 -13.54 -22.55
#